data_AF-A0A2V7VIV5-F1
#
_entry.id   AF-A0A2V7VIV5-F1
#
_cell.length_a   1.000
_cell.length_b   1.000
_cell.length_c   1.000
_cell.angle_alpha   90.00
_cell.angle_beta   90.00
_cell.angle_gamma   90.00
#
_symmetry.space_group_name_H-M   'P 1'
#
loop_
_entity.id
_entity.type
_entity.pdbx_description
1 polymer ?
#
loop_
_entity_poly.entity_id
_entity_poly.type
_entity_poly.pdbx_seq_one_letter_code
_entity_poly.pdbx_strand_id
1 'polypeptide(L)'
;MPEGYWCPVLHAHLPYVRHPEYPEFLEEDWFFEALTETYVPLVRVLDGLLGDGVDYRLTMTLSPPLLSMMGDALLVERYHRYLDRLVALAEKEIGRTAREDPRFHDVARFYLDELSDVRRIFRERYGSNLVQAFRNHRDAGKLEIITCGATHGFLPLMDTVPEAVRAQVRIAADHYRATLGRDPTGIWLPECGYLPGQDRFLREAGLRFSFLESHGLTDAQPRPSHGVLAPILSPEGVAFFARDMESSRQVWSAESGYPGDHDYREFYKDVGWELPVDYLGDVLPDGLRK
;
A
#
# COMPACT_ATOMS: atom_id res chain seq x y z
N MET A 1 22.69 17.97 -17.20
CA MET A 1 22.20 17.88 -15.79
C MET A 1 20.69 17.73 -15.86
N PRO A 2 20.06 17.00 -14.92
CA PRO A 2 18.60 16.91 -14.90
C PRO A 2 17.97 18.29 -14.68
N GLU A 3 16.79 18.52 -15.26
CA GLU A 3 16.02 19.76 -15.09
C GLU A 3 15.38 19.85 -13.69
N GLY A 4 15.17 18.70 -13.04
CA GLY A 4 14.66 18.58 -11.68
C GLY A 4 14.59 17.11 -11.27
N TYR A 5 14.05 16.86 -10.08
CA TYR A 5 13.78 15.51 -9.58
C TYR A 5 12.32 15.39 -9.21
N TRP A 6 11.72 14.25 -9.56
CA TRP A 6 10.38 13.88 -9.13
C TRP A 6 10.48 12.62 -8.27
N CYS A 7 9.86 12.65 -7.09
CA CYS A 7 9.91 11.57 -6.12
C CYS A 7 8.48 11.09 -5.81
N PRO A 8 7.98 10.05 -6.50
CA PRO A 8 6.74 9.41 -6.12
C PRO A 8 6.93 8.63 -4.81
N VAL A 9 6.00 8.83 -3.87
CA VAL A 9 5.98 8.15 -2.57
C VAL A 9 4.63 7.49 -2.38
N LEU A 10 4.62 6.16 -2.28
CA LEU A 10 3.41 5.37 -2.05
C LEU A 10 3.33 4.94 -0.58
N HIS A 11 2.28 5.35 0.12
CA HIS A 11 2.06 4.94 1.50
C HIS A 11 1.20 3.68 1.57
N ALA A 12 1.82 2.49 1.66
CA ALA A 12 1.10 1.23 1.87
C ALA A 12 0.97 0.88 3.37
N HIS A 13 -0.27 0.91 3.85
CA HIS A 13 -0.63 0.59 5.22
C HIS A 13 -2.03 -0.04 5.30
N LEU A 14 -2.17 -1.02 6.18
CA LEU A 14 -3.43 -1.52 6.70
C LEU A 14 -3.25 -1.75 8.20
N PRO A 15 -4.31 -1.56 9.03
CA PRO A 15 -4.25 -1.94 10.44
C PRO A 15 -4.00 -3.44 10.57
N TYR A 16 -3.46 -3.88 11.71
CA TYR A 16 -3.23 -5.30 11.94
C TYR A 16 -4.56 -6.01 12.18
N VAL A 17 -5.01 -6.81 11.21
CA VAL A 17 -6.24 -7.60 11.29
C VAL A 17 -5.89 -9.07 11.11
N ARG A 18 -6.14 -9.87 12.15
CA ARG A 18 -5.87 -11.31 12.15
C ARG A 18 -6.70 -11.99 13.21
N HIS A 19 -7.74 -12.72 12.78
CA HIS A 19 -8.70 -13.36 13.67
C HIS A 19 -8.70 -14.89 13.48
N PRO A 20 -7.73 -15.62 14.10
CA PRO A 20 -7.68 -17.07 14.04
C PRO A 20 -8.88 -17.77 14.70
N GLU A 21 -9.60 -17.08 15.58
CA GLU A 21 -10.78 -17.57 16.28
C GLU A 21 -12.00 -17.76 15.39
N TYR A 22 -12.05 -17.09 14.23
CA TYR A 22 -13.11 -17.23 13.24
C TYR A 22 -12.58 -17.90 11.98
N PRO A 23 -13.33 -18.78 11.29
CA PRO A 23 -12.88 -19.36 10.02
C PRO A 23 -12.70 -18.30 8.92
N GLU A 24 -13.55 -17.27 8.96
CA GLU A 24 -13.61 -16.13 8.05
C GLU A 24 -13.99 -14.89 8.86
N PHE A 25 -13.47 -13.72 8.48
CA PHE A 25 -13.70 -12.46 9.19
C PHE A 25 -13.68 -11.31 8.18
N LEU A 26 -14.71 -10.46 8.21
CA LEU A 26 -14.96 -9.45 7.17
C LEU A 26 -13.79 -8.47 7.00
N GLU A 27 -13.20 -8.03 8.11
CA GLU A 27 -12.13 -7.04 8.09
C GLU A 27 -10.81 -7.59 7.51
N GLU A 28 -10.67 -8.92 7.39
CA GLU A 28 -9.54 -9.52 6.65
C GLU A 28 -9.68 -9.33 5.14
N ASP A 29 -10.89 -9.11 4.62
CA ASP A 29 -11.13 -8.89 3.19
C ASP A 29 -10.41 -7.62 2.70
N TRP A 30 -10.25 -6.60 3.54
CA TRP A 30 -9.51 -5.38 3.17
C TRP A 30 -8.06 -5.70 2.82
N PHE A 31 -7.46 -6.68 3.50
CA PHE A 31 -6.12 -7.15 3.20
C PHE A 31 -6.09 -7.95 1.89
N PHE A 32 -7.09 -8.81 1.65
CA PHE A 32 -7.18 -9.61 0.43
C PHE A 32 -7.45 -8.76 -0.82
N GLU A 33 -8.34 -7.77 -0.72
CA GLU A 33 -8.62 -6.79 -1.76
C GLU A 33 -7.38 -5.97 -2.07
N ALA A 34 -6.68 -5.45 -1.05
CA ALA A 34 -5.46 -4.68 -1.26
C ALA A 34 -4.33 -5.50 -1.92
N LEU A 35 -4.20 -6.79 -1.59
CA LEU A 35 -3.28 -7.69 -2.30
C LEU A 35 -3.67 -7.85 -3.77
N THR A 36 -4.96 -8.06 -4.05
CA THR A 36 -5.50 -8.37 -5.38
C THR A 36 -5.52 -7.17 -6.31
N GLU A 37 -5.97 -6.02 -5.82
CA GLU A 37 -6.23 -4.82 -6.61
C GLU A 37 -5.04 -3.86 -6.63
N THR A 38 -4.11 -3.96 -5.66
CA THR A 38 -2.99 -3.00 -5.53
C THR A 38 -1.63 -3.67 -5.49
N TYR A 39 -1.32 -4.50 -4.51
CA TYR A 39 0.08 -4.90 -4.25
C TYR A 39 0.63 -5.88 -5.29
N VAL A 40 -0.15 -6.90 -5.68
CA VAL A 40 0.26 -7.83 -6.74
C VAL A 40 0.29 -7.13 -8.11
N PRO A 41 -0.73 -6.33 -8.51
CA PRO A 41 -0.65 -5.53 -9.74
C PRO A 41 0.52 -4.55 -9.76
N LEU A 42 0.87 -3.91 -8.64
CA LEU A 42 2.03 -3.04 -8.56
C LEU A 42 3.32 -3.83 -8.84
N VAL A 43 3.51 -4.98 -8.19
CA VAL A 43 4.66 -5.86 -8.46
C VAL A 43 4.70 -6.26 -9.94
N ARG A 44 3.57 -6.59 -10.56
CA ARG A 44 3.48 -6.87 -12.00
C ARG A 44 4.02 -5.73 -12.86
N VAL A 45 3.63 -4.48 -12.55
CA VAL A 45 4.11 -3.29 -13.27
C VAL A 45 5.62 -3.09 -13.05
N LEU A 46 6.10 -3.20 -11.81
CA LEU A 46 7.52 -3.04 -11.49
C LEU A 46 8.38 -4.13 -12.15
N ASP A 47 7.89 -5.36 -12.20
CA ASP A 47 8.51 -6.49 -12.90
C ASP A 47 8.61 -6.22 -14.40
N GLY A 48 7.56 -5.68 -15.01
CA GLY A 48 7.56 -5.28 -16.43
C GLY A 48 8.60 -4.18 -16.71
N LEU A 49 8.57 -3.10 -15.94
CA LEU A 49 9.54 -2.00 -16.06
C LEU A 49 10.99 -2.48 -15.91
N LEU A 50 11.23 -3.39 -14.97
CA LEU A 50 12.56 -3.96 -14.77
C LEU A 50 12.97 -4.87 -15.95
N GLY A 51 12.05 -5.70 -16.46
CA GLY A 51 12.26 -6.55 -17.63
C GLY A 51 12.55 -5.76 -18.91
N ASP A 52 11.89 -4.62 -19.08
CA ASP A 52 12.07 -3.70 -20.20
C ASP A 52 13.33 -2.82 -20.06
N GLY A 53 14.06 -2.91 -18.94
CA GLY A 53 15.27 -2.16 -18.69
C GLY A 53 15.04 -0.68 -18.35
N VAL A 54 13.83 -0.29 -17.93
CA VAL A 54 13.50 1.09 -17.54
C VAL A 54 14.19 1.44 -16.21
N ASP A 55 14.87 2.59 -16.16
CA ASP A 55 15.54 3.07 -14.95
C ASP A 55 14.60 3.85 -14.01
N TYR A 56 13.53 3.21 -13.53
CA TYR A 56 12.57 3.85 -12.64
C TYR A 56 13.09 4.00 -11.20
N ARG A 57 12.58 5.01 -10.49
CA ARG A 57 12.80 5.22 -9.05
C ARG A 57 11.46 5.46 -8.35
N LEU A 58 11.22 4.73 -7.28
CA LEU A 58 10.01 4.81 -6.48
C LEU A 58 10.37 4.72 -5.00
N THR A 59 9.68 5.50 -4.16
CA THR A 59 9.73 5.31 -2.71
C THR A 59 8.39 4.72 -2.26
N MET A 60 8.42 3.73 -1.38
CA MET A 60 7.19 3.14 -0.82
C MET A 60 7.38 2.83 0.65
N THR A 61 6.36 3.10 1.46
CA THR A 61 6.30 2.58 2.82
C THR A 61 5.74 1.17 2.78
N LEU A 62 6.31 0.24 3.53
CA LEU A 62 5.62 -0.99 3.91
C LEU A 62 5.49 -0.99 5.43
N SER A 63 4.30 -0.65 5.94
CA SER A 63 4.11 -0.50 7.39
C SER A 63 4.34 -1.82 8.15
N PRO A 64 4.80 -1.78 9.41
CA PRO A 64 5.01 -3.00 10.20
C PRO A 64 3.77 -3.92 10.29
N PRO A 65 2.54 -3.41 10.52
CA PRO A 65 1.33 -4.24 10.49
C PRO A 65 1.12 -4.95 9.15
N LEU A 66 1.26 -4.21 8.03
CA LEU A 66 1.09 -4.77 6.69
C LEU A 66 2.11 -5.87 6.39
N LEU A 67 3.39 -5.62 6.68
CA LEU A 67 4.45 -6.62 6.50
C LEU A 67 4.23 -7.86 7.37
N SER A 68 3.72 -7.68 8.60
CA SER A 68 3.37 -8.80 9.48
C SER A 68 2.26 -9.66 8.88
N MET A 69 1.23 -9.04 8.30
CA MET A 69 0.13 -9.76 7.64
C MET A 69 0.57 -10.43 6.34
N MET A 70 1.42 -9.78 5.52
CA MET A 70 1.98 -10.37 4.30
C MET A 70 2.83 -11.62 4.55
N GLY A 71 3.43 -11.75 5.73
CA GLY A 71 4.24 -12.91 6.13
C GLY A 71 3.49 -13.94 6.96
N ASP A 72 2.22 -13.73 7.31
CA ASP A 72 1.47 -14.63 8.18
C ASP A 72 0.85 -15.80 7.41
N ALA A 73 1.18 -17.03 7.82
CA ALA A 73 0.77 -18.24 7.12
C ALA A 73 -0.75 -18.45 7.10
N LEU A 74 -1.47 -18.04 8.15
CA LEU A 74 -2.94 -18.17 8.20
C LEU A 74 -3.58 -17.22 7.20
N LEU A 75 -3.16 -15.95 7.18
CA LEU A 75 -3.69 -14.96 6.24
C LEU A 75 -3.34 -15.31 4.79
N VAL A 76 -2.14 -15.84 4.52
CA VAL A 76 -1.76 -16.33 3.19
C VAL A 76 -2.65 -17.50 2.74
N GLU A 77 -2.93 -18.47 3.63
CA GLU A 77 -3.86 -19.56 3.32
C GLU A 77 -5.27 -19.04 3.02
N ARG A 78 -5.78 -18.10 3.82
CA ARG A 78 -7.10 -17.49 3.58
C ARG A 78 -7.14 -16.72 2.27
N TYR A 79 -6.08 -15.99 1.95
CA TYR A 79 -5.97 -15.28 0.69
C TYR A 79 -5.97 -16.23 -0.51
N HIS A 80 -5.38 -17.43 -0.39
CA HIS A 80 -5.53 -18.45 -1.42
C HIS A 80 -7.00 -18.82 -1.63
N ARG A 81 -7.74 -19.13 -0.57
CA ARG A 81 -9.17 -19.45 -0.69
C ARG A 81 -9.98 -18.30 -1.30
N TYR A 82 -9.71 -17.06 -0.87
CA TYR A 82 -10.32 -15.86 -1.41
C TYR A 82 -10.10 -15.74 -2.93
N LEU A 83 -8.85 -15.82 -3.40
CA LEU A 83 -8.54 -15.74 -4.84
C LEU A 83 -9.18 -16.86 -5.66
N ASP A 84 -9.21 -18.10 -5.14
CA ASP A 84 -9.82 -19.22 -5.87
C ASP A 84 -11.34 -19.04 -6.01
N ARG A 85 -12.00 -18.50 -4.98
CA ARG A 85 -13.43 -18.14 -5.06
C ARG A 85 -13.69 -17.06 -6.11
N LEU A 86 -12.86 -16.01 -6.16
CA LEU A 86 -13.00 -14.95 -7.15
C LEU A 86 -12.78 -15.46 -8.59
N VAL A 87 -11.75 -16.29 -8.81
CA VAL A 87 -11.52 -16.90 -10.13
C VAL A 87 -12.69 -17.78 -10.55
N ALA A 88 -13.21 -18.62 -9.63
CA ALA A 88 -14.38 -19.44 -9.91
C ALA A 88 -15.64 -18.62 -10.23
N LEU A 89 -15.83 -17.48 -9.54
CA LEU A 89 -16.91 -16.54 -9.86
C LEU A 89 -16.74 -15.93 -11.24
N ALA A 90 -15.53 -15.50 -11.60
CA ALA A 90 -15.24 -14.94 -12.92
C ALA A 90 -15.51 -15.96 -14.06
N GLU A 91 -15.12 -17.23 -13.86
CA GLU A 91 -15.45 -18.32 -14.80
C GLU A 91 -16.96 -18.51 -14.96
N LYS A 92 -17.71 -18.43 -13.86
CA LYS A 92 -19.18 -18.53 -13.87
C LYS A 92 -19.81 -17.32 -14.60
N GLU A 93 -19.31 -16.12 -14.34
CA GLU A 93 -19.78 -14.88 -14.95
C GLU A 93 -19.59 -14.86 -16.47
N ILE A 94 -18.53 -15.47 -17.01
CA ILE A 94 -18.37 -15.63 -18.48
C ILE A 94 -19.57 -16.37 -19.07
N GLY A 95 -20.00 -17.47 -18.43
CA GLY A 95 -21.14 -18.26 -18.87
C GLY A 95 -22.46 -17.49 -18.80
N ARG A 96 -22.70 -16.76 -17.69
CA ARG A 96 -23.90 -15.94 -17.48
C ARG A 96 -23.95 -14.78 -18.46
N THR A 97 -22.91 -13.96 -18.52
CA THR A 97 -22.85 -12.77 -19.39
C THR A 97 -22.97 -13.13 -20.87
N ALA A 98 -22.42 -14.26 -21.32
CA ALA A 98 -22.60 -14.71 -22.70
C ALA A 98 -24.07 -14.94 -23.10
N ARG A 99 -24.91 -15.33 -22.14
CA ARG A 99 -26.31 -15.73 -22.38
C ARG A 99 -27.31 -14.63 -22.01
N GLU A 100 -27.05 -13.93 -20.92
CA GLU A 100 -28.03 -13.07 -20.23
C GLU A 100 -27.69 -11.58 -20.30
N ASP A 101 -26.39 -11.22 -20.33
CA ASP A 101 -25.97 -9.82 -20.46
C ASP A 101 -24.68 -9.66 -21.27
N PRO A 102 -24.75 -9.76 -22.62
CA PRO A 102 -23.57 -9.74 -23.48
C PRO A 102 -22.73 -8.46 -23.39
N ARG A 103 -23.30 -7.36 -22.87
CA ARG A 103 -22.61 -6.07 -22.70
C ARG A 103 -21.46 -6.17 -21.69
N PHE A 104 -21.55 -7.07 -20.72
CA PHE A 104 -20.52 -7.30 -19.70
C PHE A 104 -19.61 -8.48 -20.03
N HIS A 105 -19.81 -9.15 -21.17
CA HIS A 105 -19.08 -10.38 -21.46
C HIS A 105 -17.57 -10.17 -21.60
N ASP A 106 -17.16 -9.12 -22.31
CA ASP A 106 -15.74 -8.79 -22.45
C ASP A 106 -15.11 -8.37 -21.11
N VAL A 107 -15.88 -7.69 -20.25
CA VAL A 107 -15.46 -7.33 -18.89
C VAL A 107 -15.30 -8.57 -18.01
N ALA A 108 -16.22 -9.53 -18.09
CA ALA A 108 -16.10 -10.79 -17.35
C ALA A 108 -14.86 -11.59 -17.78
N ARG A 109 -14.55 -11.61 -19.09
CA ARG A 109 -13.33 -12.21 -19.62
C ARG A 109 -12.07 -11.51 -19.12
N PHE A 110 -12.06 -10.17 -19.16
CA PHE A 110 -10.98 -9.36 -18.61
C PHE A 110 -10.70 -9.70 -17.15
N TYR A 111 -11.74 -9.79 -16.31
CA TYR A 111 -11.54 -10.13 -14.90
C TYR A 111 -11.07 -11.57 -14.66
N LEU A 112 -11.50 -12.54 -15.46
CA LEU A 112 -10.94 -13.89 -15.36
C LEU A 112 -9.44 -13.87 -15.65
N ASP A 113 -9.03 -13.17 -16.71
CA ASP A 113 -7.61 -13.05 -17.08
C ASP A 113 -6.81 -12.34 -15.99
N GLU A 114 -7.30 -11.20 -15.49
CA GLU A 114 -6.63 -10.42 -14.44
C GLU A 114 -6.52 -11.18 -13.11
N LEU A 115 -7.60 -11.81 -12.63
CA LEU A 115 -7.57 -12.58 -11.37
C LEU A 115 -6.71 -13.83 -11.50
N SER A 116 -6.71 -14.48 -12.66
CA SER A 116 -5.82 -15.61 -12.96
C SER A 116 -4.36 -15.18 -12.96
N ASP A 117 -4.06 -14.00 -13.50
CA ASP A 117 -2.71 -13.44 -13.53
C ASP A 117 -2.22 -13.04 -12.12
N VAL A 118 -3.07 -12.39 -11.32
CA VAL A 118 -2.81 -12.11 -9.90
C VAL A 118 -2.49 -13.40 -9.15
N ARG A 119 -3.33 -14.44 -9.32
CA ARG A 119 -3.11 -15.75 -8.70
C ARG A 119 -1.77 -16.36 -9.10
N ARG A 120 -1.44 -16.33 -10.39
CA ARG A 120 -0.18 -16.85 -10.94
C ARG A 120 1.03 -16.11 -10.39
N ILE A 121 0.99 -14.77 -10.38
CA ILE A 121 2.11 -13.94 -9.86
C ILE A 121 2.31 -14.20 -8.37
N PHE A 122 1.24 -14.16 -7.58
CA PHE A 122 1.35 -14.36 -6.14
C PHE A 122 1.83 -15.79 -5.79
N ARG A 123 1.18 -16.82 -6.34
CA ARG A 123 1.43 -18.22 -5.97
C ARG A 123 2.65 -18.82 -6.64
N GLU A 124 2.76 -18.67 -7.96
CA GLU A 124 3.75 -19.42 -8.75
C GLU A 124 5.05 -18.64 -8.87
N ARG A 125 4.99 -17.35 -9.23
CA ARG A 125 6.20 -16.54 -9.43
C ARG A 125 6.90 -16.22 -8.11
N TYR A 126 6.13 -15.85 -7.09
CA TYR A 126 6.67 -15.41 -5.79
C TYR A 126 6.48 -16.41 -4.65
N GLY A 127 5.89 -17.58 -4.89
CA GLY A 127 5.75 -18.62 -3.87
C GLY A 127 4.96 -18.15 -2.64
N SER A 128 3.93 -17.33 -2.85
CA SER A 128 3.13 -16.68 -1.81
C SER A 128 3.92 -15.72 -0.90
N ASN A 129 5.09 -15.26 -1.34
CA ASN A 129 5.95 -14.35 -0.59
C ASN A 129 6.08 -13.00 -1.32
N LEU A 130 5.05 -12.17 -1.19
CA LEU A 130 5.04 -10.85 -1.83
C LEU A 130 6.08 -9.89 -1.22
N VAL A 131 6.47 -10.09 0.04
CA VAL A 131 7.57 -9.35 0.68
C VAL A 131 8.88 -9.54 -0.11
N GLN A 132 9.14 -10.76 -0.58
CA GLN A 132 10.31 -11.05 -1.41
C GLN A 132 10.26 -10.30 -2.75
N ALA A 133 9.08 -10.11 -3.35
CA ALA A 133 8.93 -9.32 -4.57
C ALA A 133 9.41 -7.87 -4.38
N PHE A 134 8.94 -7.19 -3.35
CA PHE A 134 9.38 -5.82 -3.04
C PHE A 134 10.88 -5.76 -2.72
N ARG A 135 11.40 -6.75 -1.97
CA ARG A 135 12.85 -6.86 -1.70
C ARG A 135 13.67 -6.95 -2.98
N ASN A 136 13.22 -7.70 -3.98
CA ASN A 136 13.93 -7.81 -5.26
C ASN A 136 14.09 -6.44 -5.94
N HIS A 137 13.02 -5.64 -5.98
CA HIS A 137 13.09 -4.28 -6.57
C HIS A 137 13.95 -3.31 -5.75
N ARG A 138 13.96 -3.45 -4.42
CA ARG A 138 14.87 -2.70 -3.55
C ARG A 138 16.33 -3.08 -3.80
N ASP A 139 16.62 -4.37 -3.83
CA ASP A 139 17.97 -4.88 -4.01
C ASP A 139 18.51 -4.60 -5.43
N ALA A 140 17.61 -4.42 -6.41
CA ALA A 140 17.92 -3.89 -7.75
C ALA A 140 18.12 -2.35 -7.80
N GLY A 141 17.97 -1.65 -6.67
CA GLY A 141 18.14 -0.19 -6.57
C GLY A 141 17.02 0.63 -7.22
N LYS A 142 15.86 0.02 -7.47
CA LYS A 142 14.72 0.69 -8.13
C LYS A 142 13.65 1.18 -7.15
N LEU A 143 13.52 0.51 -6.00
CA LEU A 143 12.54 0.81 -4.96
C LEU A 143 13.23 1.14 -3.63
N GLU A 144 13.02 2.34 -3.10
CA GLU A 144 13.37 2.64 -1.70
C GLU A 144 12.17 2.25 -0.81
N ILE A 145 12.35 1.20 0.00
CA ILE A 145 11.33 0.80 0.97
C ILE A 145 11.65 1.46 2.30
N ILE A 146 10.73 2.25 2.82
CA ILE A 146 10.83 2.92 4.12
C ILE A 146 9.88 2.30 5.15
N THR A 147 10.17 2.52 6.44
CA THR A 147 9.31 2.04 7.54
C THR A 147 8.18 3.04 7.87
N CYS A 148 7.34 2.71 8.84
CA CYS A 148 6.31 3.57 9.43
C CYS A 148 6.28 3.32 10.95
N GLY A 149 5.58 4.14 11.76
CA GLY A 149 5.38 3.82 13.18
C GLY A 149 4.84 2.40 13.39
N ALA A 150 5.29 1.71 14.45
CA ALA A 150 5.06 0.27 14.69
C ALA A 150 3.60 -0.18 14.52
N THR A 151 2.64 0.66 14.92
CA THR A 151 1.21 0.38 14.77
C THR A 151 0.47 1.50 14.05
N HIS A 152 1.19 2.35 13.30
CA HIS A 152 0.66 3.57 12.70
C HIS A 152 -0.02 4.52 13.72
N GLY A 153 0.46 4.51 14.98
CA GLY A 153 -0.08 5.41 15.99
C GLY A 153 0.31 6.87 15.71
N PHE A 154 -0.66 7.79 15.77
CA PHE A 154 -0.42 9.22 15.53
C PHE A 154 0.49 9.81 16.63
N LEU A 155 1.79 9.91 16.32
CA LEU A 155 2.86 10.21 17.28
C LEU A 155 2.66 11.51 18.06
N PRO A 156 2.13 12.61 17.49
CA PRO A 156 1.88 13.84 18.24
C PRO A 156 0.98 13.65 19.47
N LEU A 157 0.01 12.72 19.44
CA LEU A 157 -0.85 12.45 20.60
C LEU A 157 -0.18 11.60 21.68
N MET A 158 0.99 11.03 21.39
CA MET A 158 1.78 10.24 22.33
C MET A 158 2.86 11.07 23.02
N ASP A 159 3.02 12.35 22.69
CA ASP A 159 4.15 13.18 23.14
C ASP A 159 4.18 13.43 24.65
N THR A 160 3.03 13.30 25.32
CA THR A 160 2.94 13.30 26.80
C THR A 160 3.69 12.14 27.45
N VAL A 161 4.00 11.09 26.68
CA VAL A 161 4.83 9.94 27.05
C VAL A 161 5.87 9.72 25.96
N PRO A 162 6.98 10.50 25.93
CA PRO A 162 7.95 10.47 24.84
C PRO A 162 8.55 9.07 24.57
N GLU A 163 8.60 8.22 25.59
CA GLU A 163 9.00 6.82 25.49
C GLU A 163 8.09 6.00 24.57
N ALA A 164 6.80 6.34 24.48
CA ALA A 164 5.86 5.71 23.56
C ALA A 164 6.18 6.08 22.10
N VAL A 165 6.50 7.35 21.82
CA VAL A 165 6.99 7.80 20.49
C VAL A 165 8.28 7.05 20.14
N ARG A 166 9.24 7.02 21.08
CA ARG A 166 10.51 6.31 20.91
C ARG A 166 10.30 4.82 20.63
N ALA A 167 9.37 4.17 21.35
CA ALA A 167 9.05 2.76 21.16
C ALA A 167 8.43 2.50 19.79
N GLN A 168 7.46 3.31 19.35
CA GLN A 168 6.84 3.19 18.02
C GLN A 168 7.89 3.24 16.90
N VAL A 169 8.87 4.15 17.00
CA VAL A 169 9.93 4.31 16.00
C VAL A 169 10.93 3.15 16.04
N ARG A 170 11.39 2.76 17.24
CA ARG A 170 12.40 1.69 17.38
C ARG A 170 11.86 0.33 16.98
N ILE A 171 10.67 -0.04 17.46
CA ILE A 171 10.03 -1.31 17.12
C ILE A 171 9.82 -1.39 15.61
N ALA A 172 9.43 -0.30 14.96
CA ALA A 172 9.30 -0.24 13.52
C ALA A 172 10.60 -0.45 12.75
N ALA A 173 11.69 0.17 13.20
CA ALA A 173 13.01 -0.01 12.59
C ALA A 173 13.53 -1.43 12.78
N ASP A 174 13.35 -2.01 13.97
CA ASP A 174 13.73 -3.39 14.28
C ASP A 174 12.91 -4.40 13.47
N HIS A 175 11.60 -4.18 13.36
CA HIS A 175 10.71 -4.99 12.54
C HIS A 175 11.10 -4.93 11.06
N TYR A 176 11.37 -3.74 10.53
CA TYR A 176 11.87 -3.58 9.16
C TYR A 176 13.14 -4.42 8.95
N ARG A 177 14.11 -4.32 9.88
CA ARG A 177 15.37 -5.08 9.80
C ARG A 177 15.14 -6.58 9.82
N ALA A 178 14.29 -7.06 10.71
CA ALA A 178 13.96 -8.49 10.82
C ALA A 178 13.31 -9.03 9.54
N THR A 179 12.40 -8.26 8.94
CA THR A 179 11.58 -8.72 7.80
C THR A 179 12.27 -8.50 6.44
N LEU A 180 13.03 -7.42 6.30
CA LEU A 180 13.63 -6.99 5.03
C LEU A 180 15.17 -7.13 5.01
N GLY A 181 15.79 -7.51 6.12
CA GLY A 181 17.20 -7.89 6.22
C GLY A 181 18.22 -6.75 6.23
N ARG A 182 17.79 -5.49 6.36
CA ARG A 182 18.65 -4.29 6.42
C ARG A 182 18.01 -3.21 7.26
N ASP A 183 18.78 -2.23 7.71
CA ASP A 183 18.24 -1.04 8.38
C ASP A 183 17.42 -0.17 7.42
N PRO A 184 16.26 0.37 7.83
CA PRO A 184 15.56 1.40 7.06
C PRO A 184 16.34 2.71 7.11
N THR A 185 16.35 3.45 6.00
CA THR A 185 16.98 4.78 5.95
C THR A 185 15.97 5.91 6.16
N GLY A 186 14.71 5.68 5.80
CA GLY A 186 13.62 6.64 5.95
C GLY A 186 12.43 6.06 6.70
N ILE A 187 11.53 6.95 7.09
CA ILE A 187 10.27 6.63 7.76
C ILE A 187 9.14 7.51 7.21
N TRP A 188 7.95 6.94 7.12
CA TRP A 188 6.71 7.72 7.04
C TRP A 188 6.13 7.87 8.43
N LEU A 189 6.02 9.10 8.91
CA LEU A 189 5.34 9.37 10.18
C LEU A 189 3.84 9.16 9.98
N PRO A 190 3.13 8.44 10.86
CA PRO A 190 1.69 8.27 10.78
C PRO A 190 0.98 9.62 10.59
N GLU A 191 0.20 9.73 9.52
CA GLU A 191 -0.48 10.95 9.08
C GLU A 191 0.43 12.17 8.86
N CYS A 192 1.70 11.95 8.51
CA CYS A 192 2.73 13.00 8.48
C CYS A 192 2.82 13.80 9.80
N GLY A 193 2.35 13.20 10.91
CA GLY A 193 2.24 13.82 12.21
C GLY A 193 3.60 13.98 12.87
N TYR A 194 3.97 15.22 13.16
CA TYR A 194 5.26 15.55 13.72
C TYR A 194 5.14 16.67 14.76
N LEU A 195 5.86 16.53 15.87
CA LEU A 195 6.13 17.62 16.79
C LEU A 195 7.64 17.91 16.84
N PRO A 196 8.05 19.20 16.95
CA PRO A 196 9.44 19.55 17.12
C PRO A 196 10.11 18.78 18.28
N GLY A 197 11.27 18.19 18.00
CA GLY A 197 12.02 17.38 18.96
C GLY A 197 11.75 15.88 18.85
N GLN A 198 10.76 15.42 18.06
CA GLN A 198 10.56 13.99 17.80
C GLN A 198 11.62 13.42 16.83
N ASP A 199 12.29 14.29 16.07
CA ASP A 199 13.42 13.96 15.18
C ASP A 199 14.58 13.27 15.90
N ARG A 200 14.79 13.56 17.19
CA ARG A 200 15.79 12.84 18.02
C ARG A 200 15.53 11.34 18.06
N PHE A 201 14.27 10.91 18.13
CA PHE A 201 13.91 9.49 18.18
C PHE A 201 14.13 8.82 16.83
N LEU A 202 13.94 9.56 15.73
CA LEU A 202 14.24 9.08 14.39
C LEU A 202 15.75 8.89 14.23
N ARG A 203 16.53 9.90 14.65
CA ARG A 203 17.99 9.87 14.58
C ARG A 203 18.58 8.73 15.40
N GLU A 204 18.08 8.51 16.62
CA GLU A 204 18.46 7.39 17.49
C GLU A 204 18.23 6.02 16.84
N ALA A 205 17.16 5.88 16.05
CA ALA A 205 16.84 4.65 15.32
C ALA A 205 17.61 4.52 13.99
N GLY A 206 18.52 5.45 13.68
CA GLY A 206 19.32 5.44 12.45
C GLY A 206 18.59 6.01 11.22
N LEU A 207 17.36 6.51 11.39
CA LEU A 207 16.55 7.09 10.32
C LEU A 207 17.09 8.47 9.95
N ARG A 208 17.10 8.76 8.65
CA ARG A 208 17.74 9.94 8.06
C ARG A 208 16.76 10.88 7.39
N PHE A 209 15.57 10.40 7.01
CA PHE A 209 14.56 11.26 6.42
C PHE A 209 13.13 10.83 6.72
N SER A 210 12.21 11.78 6.58
CA SER A 210 10.77 11.59 6.66
C SER A 210 10.03 12.59 5.75
N PHE A 211 8.71 12.43 5.69
CA PHE A 211 7.79 13.31 4.98
C PHE A 211 6.91 14.06 5.98
N LEU A 212 6.52 15.28 5.61
CA LEU A 212 5.55 16.12 6.29
C LEU A 212 4.50 16.62 5.30
N GLU A 213 3.39 17.11 5.83
CA GLU A 213 2.48 17.94 5.04
C GLU A 213 3.18 19.26 4.63
N SER A 214 2.69 19.89 3.56
CA SER A 214 3.17 21.18 3.04
C SER A 214 3.38 22.23 4.13
N HIS A 215 2.41 22.37 5.04
CA HIS A 215 2.49 23.35 6.13
C HIS A 215 3.65 23.09 7.10
N GLY A 216 4.06 21.82 7.27
CA GLY A 216 5.20 21.46 8.11
C GLY A 216 6.53 22.06 7.63
N LEU A 217 6.64 22.41 6.34
CA LEU A 217 7.78 23.14 5.78
C LEU A 217 7.48 24.64 5.60
N THR A 218 6.31 25.02 5.07
CA THR A 218 6.03 26.44 4.77
C THR A 218 5.93 27.33 6.01
N ASP A 219 5.58 26.72 7.14
CA ASP A 219 5.44 27.40 8.44
C ASP A 219 6.65 27.17 9.36
N ALA A 220 7.67 26.46 8.89
CA ALA A 220 8.91 26.23 9.63
C ALA A 220 9.64 27.55 9.92
N GLN A 221 10.40 27.57 11.03
CA GLN A 221 11.23 28.70 11.41
C GLN A 221 12.71 28.27 11.53
N PRO A 222 13.62 28.87 10.76
CA PRO A 222 13.39 29.88 9.72
C PRO A 222 12.62 29.32 8.51
N ARG A 223 11.92 30.19 7.77
CA ARG A 223 11.16 29.79 6.58
C ARG A 223 12.11 29.30 5.48
N PRO A 224 11.89 28.13 4.87
CA PRO A 224 12.74 27.60 3.80
C PRO A 224 12.67 28.45 2.53
N SER A 225 13.80 28.67 1.86
CA SER A 225 13.89 29.48 0.64
C SER A 225 13.28 28.82 -0.61
N HIS A 226 13.13 27.49 -0.60
CA HIS A 226 12.66 26.70 -1.74
C HIS A 226 11.24 26.12 -1.53
N GLY A 227 10.52 26.58 -0.49
CA GLY A 227 9.20 26.06 -0.17
C GLY A 227 9.22 24.55 0.02
N VAL A 228 8.32 23.83 -0.68
CA VAL A 228 8.20 22.36 -0.63
C VAL A 228 9.11 21.64 -1.64
N LEU A 229 9.80 22.37 -2.52
CA LEU A 229 10.57 21.81 -3.65
C LEU A 229 11.99 21.36 -3.27
N ALA A 230 12.39 21.54 -2.00
CA ALA A 230 13.63 21.02 -1.46
C ALA A 230 13.42 20.55 -0.02
N PRO A 231 14.11 19.49 0.43
CA PRO A 231 14.04 19.07 1.82
C PRO A 231 14.70 20.10 2.74
N ILE A 232 14.26 20.10 4.00
CA ILE A 232 14.94 20.81 5.09
C ILE A 232 15.64 19.82 6.01
N LEU A 233 16.65 20.27 6.76
CA LEU A 233 17.29 19.48 7.80
C LEU A 233 16.83 19.96 9.18
N SER A 234 16.42 19.04 10.02
CA SER A 234 16.16 19.31 11.43
C SER A 234 17.47 19.50 12.22
N PRO A 235 17.42 20.05 13.45
CA PRO A 235 18.59 20.20 14.30
C PRO A 235 19.34 18.88 14.55
N GLU A 236 18.62 17.75 14.64
CA GLU A 236 19.22 16.41 14.79
C GLU A 236 19.75 15.81 13.48
N GLY A 237 19.65 16.55 12.37
CA GLY A 237 20.16 16.16 11.05
C GLY A 237 19.24 15.22 10.27
N VAL A 238 17.94 15.18 10.58
CA VAL A 238 16.94 14.42 9.83
C VAL A 238 16.38 15.28 8.70
N ALA A 239 16.36 14.76 7.48
CA ALA A 239 15.78 15.45 6.34
C ALA A 239 14.25 15.31 6.33
N PHE A 240 13.53 16.42 6.12
CA PHE A 240 12.09 16.43 5.96
C PHE A 240 11.73 16.93 4.58
N PHE A 241 11.00 16.11 3.82
CA PHE A 241 10.38 16.45 2.54
C PHE A 241 8.92 16.85 2.78
N ALA A 242 8.38 17.77 1.97
CA ALA A 242 6.97 18.12 2.03
C ALA A 242 6.21 17.60 0.81
N ARG A 243 4.90 17.41 0.99
CA ARG A 243 3.98 17.15 -0.11
C ARG A 243 3.94 18.34 -1.08
N ASP A 244 3.99 18.04 -2.37
CA ASP A 244 3.62 19.01 -3.41
C ASP A 244 2.10 18.99 -3.65
N MET A 245 1.46 20.13 -3.38
CA MET A 245 0.02 20.29 -3.49
C MET A 245 -0.46 20.24 -4.95
N GLU A 246 0.33 20.73 -5.89
CA GLU A 246 -0.07 20.80 -7.30
C GLU A 246 -0.20 19.40 -7.88
N SER A 247 0.83 18.57 -7.70
CA SER A 247 0.81 17.15 -8.10
C SER A 247 -0.30 16.36 -7.41
N SER A 248 -0.53 16.61 -6.10
CA SER A 248 -1.55 15.88 -5.34
C SER A 248 -2.96 16.13 -5.87
N ARG A 249 -3.30 17.38 -6.19
CA ARG A 249 -4.65 17.76 -6.64
C ARG A 249 -5.06 17.05 -7.93
N GLN A 250 -4.12 16.87 -8.85
CA GLN A 250 -4.38 16.24 -10.16
C GLN A 250 -4.66 14.74 -10.04
N VAL A 251 -4.10 14.07 -9.03
CA VAL A 251 -4.23 12.61 -8.88
C VAL A 251 -5.35 12.23 -7.92
N TRP A 252 -5.56 12.99 -6.84
CA TRP A 252 -6.42 12.56 -5.73
C TRP A 252 -7.79 13.23 -5.67
N SER A 253 -8.07 14.23 -6.52
CA SER A 253 -9.40 14.85 -6.58
C SER A 253 -10.35 13.97 -7.39
N ALA A 254 -11.44 13.48 -6.76
CA ALA A 254 -12.49 12.77 -7.50
C ALA A 254 -13.27 13.69 -8.47
N GLU A 255 -13.32 15.00 -8.20
CA GLU A 255 -14.07 15.96 -9.04
C GLU A 255 -13.25 16.50 -10.22
N SER A 256 -11.92 16.59 -10.07
CA SER A 256 -11.07 17.30 -11.04
C SER A 256 -9.73 16.62 -11.33
N GLY A 257 -9.49 15.47 -10.70
CA GLY A 257 -8.33 14.63 -10.95
C GLY A 257 -8.67 13.43 -11.83
N TYR A 258 -7.65 12.68 -12.21
CA TYR A 258 -7.81 11.57 -13.15
C TYR A 258 -8.86 10.52 -12.75
N PRO A 259 -8.96 10.08 -11.47
CA PRO A 259 -9.86 8.97 -11.11
C PRO A 259 -11.35 9.22 -11.34
N GLY A 260 -11.77 10.48 -11.54
CA GLY A 260 -13.16 10.83 -11.83
C GLY A 260 -13.57 10.72 -13.31
N ASP A 261 -12.67 10.28 -14.19
CA ASP A 261 -12.99 10.11 -15.61
C ASP A 261 -14.04 9.01 -15.82
N HIS A 262 -15.01 9.27 -16.69
CA HIS A 262 -16.12 8.37 -17.02
C HIS A 262 -15.69 7.04 -17.66
N ASP A 263 -14.47 6.97 -18.22
CA ASP A 263 -13.93 5.72 -18.77
C ASP A 263 -13.32 4.80 -17.68
N TYR A 264 -13.15 5.28 -16.44
CA TYR A 264 -12.67 4.45 -15.33
C TYR A 264 -13.78 3.60 -14.70
N ARG A 265 -13.36 2.49 -14.07
CA ARG A 265 -14.25 1.56 -13.37
C ARG A 265 -14.98 2.25 -12.21
N GLU A 266 -16.30 2.13 -12.20
CA GLU A 266 -17.14 2.52 -11.05
C GLU A 266 -16.89 1.59 -9.86
N PHE A 267 -16.41 2.16 -8.75
CA PHE A 267 -16.07 1.41 -7.53
C PHE A 267 -17.32 0.93 -6.78
N TYR A 268 -18.41 1.69 -6.81
CA TYR A 268 -19.62 1.38 -6.04
C TYR A 268 -20.61 0.45 -6.76
N LYS A 269 -20.20 -0.17 -7.88
CA LYS A 269 -21.02 -1.10 -8.64
C LYS A 269 -20.38 -2.48 -8.66
N ASP A 270 -21.03 -3.44 -8.01
CA ASP A 270 -20.52 -4.79 -7.87
C ASP A 270 -21.63 -5.86 -7.99
N VAL A 271 -21.29 -7.01 -8.57
CA VAL A 271 -22.18 -8.17 -8.72
C VAL A 271 -22.65 -8.73 -7.37
N GLY A 272 -21.87 -8.54 -6.31
CA GLY A 272 -22.20 -8.83 -4.92
C GLY A 272 -23.49 -8.13 -4.44
N TRP A 273 -23.82 -6.98 -5.03
CA TRP A 273 -25.04 -6.21 -4.76
C TRP A 273 -26.14 -6.40 -5.80
N GLU A 274 -25.79 -6.72 -7.05
CA GLU A 274 -26.75 -6.79 -8.16
C GLU A 274 -27.31 -8.20 -8.41
N LEU A 275 -26.53 -9.26 -8.17
CA LEU A 275 -26.94 -10.63 -8.48
C LEU A 275 -27.70 -11.30 -7.30
N PRO A 276 -28.51 -12.35 -7.58
CA PRO A 276 -29.17 -13.13 -6.53
C PRO A 276 -28.16 -13.83 -5.59
N VAL A 277 -28.46 -13.88 -4.29
CA VAL A 277 -27.57 -14.51 -3.28
C VAL A 277 -27.32 -16.00 -3.59
N ASP A 278 -28.35 -16.74 -4.01
CA ASP A 278 -28.22 -18.14 -4.41
C ASP A 278 -27.25 -18.34 -5.59
N TYR A 279 -27.09 -17.32 -6.44
CA TYR A 279 -26.11 -17.35 -7.52
C TYR A 279 -24.70 -17.08 -7.02
N LEU A 280 -24.51 -16.17 -6.07
CA LEU A 280 -23.20 -15.81 -5.53
C LEU A 280 -22.62 -16.92 -4.63
N GLY A 281 -23.48 -17.70 -3.98
CA GLY A 281 -23.13 -18.97 -3.32
C GLY A 281 -21.90 -18.84 -2.41
N ASP A 282 -20.88 -19.66 -2.65
CA ASP A 282 -19.67 -19.80 -1.83
C ASP A 282 -18.77 -18.54 -1.80
N VAL A 283 -19.05 -17.52 -2.62
CA VAL A 283 -18.37 -16.22 -2.58
C VAL A 283 -18.89 -15.34 -1.43
N LEU A 284 -20.12 -15.60 -0.96
CA LEU A 284 -20.74 -14.96 0.21
C LEU A 284 -20.97 -16.00 1.34
N PRO A 285 -19.89 -16.48 1.99
CA PRO A 285 -19.96 -17.61 2.92
C PRO A 285 -20.77 -17.34 4.20
N ASP A 286 -20.94 -16.08 4.60
CA ASP A 286 -21.82 -15.63 5.68
C ASP A 286 -23.21 -15.19 5.19
N GLY A 287 -23.45 -15.22 3.87
CA GLY A 287 -24.67 -14.76 3.22
C GLY A 287 -24.88 -13.25 3.26
N LEU A 288 -23.92 -12.47 3.78
CA LEU A 288 -23.96 -11.02 3.79
C LEU A 288 -23.46 -10.50 2.45
N ARG A 289 -24.19 -9.56 1.85
CA ARG A 289 -23.73 -8.88 0.63
C ARG A 289 -22.54 -8.01 0.97
N LYS A 290 -21.51 -8.14 0.16
CA LYS A 290 -20.31 -7.31 0.13
C LYS A 290 -19.89 -7.15 -1.31
#